data_AF-I3YJJ4-F1
#
_entry.id   AF-I3YJJ4-F1
#
_cell.length_a   1.000
_cell.length_b   1.000
_cell.length_c   1.000
_cell.angle_alpha   90.00
_cell.angle_beta   90.00
_cell.angle_gamma   90.00
#
_symmetry.space_group_name_H-M   'P 1'
#
loop_
_entity.id
_entity.type
_entity.pdbx_description
1 polymer ?
#
loop_
_entity_poly.entity_id
_entity_poly.type
_entity_poly.pdbx_seq_one_letter_code
_entity_poly.pdbx_strand_id
1 'polypeptide(L)'
;MADLYAPGELTLKAVQKPDFDHGRFDTAARYVYNSGGFTPEMLESKPVRALIDETNRVLGSTITVSHETPPELTAALRNNVFIFSGLKTYHSLSEVGLSLTNKDGSTKSWPDFYNEVKAIDGQYNGNYLYAEYNHAVHSAQMAVKWHEWEKDGDQYDLQYRTAGDERVREAHRQLDGVTLPPSDKFWERYLPPNGWNCRCNVVQVLRDDYPRSDSDKATAIGDEYTRTPKAQMFRFNAGKTLEIFPAKHPYRKAPAKVKKAVEQMAVELRTPQEVVDFLNASEVRRAWFERGFNSLISTTERGVNGYTDMRGLIAMTKARLDNVLAGLTKLRQGKEITFDEADALATFWHEITHNRNKPGNMRMTSLQTQYMELANEFVARKTLPEFYEGVGGKMQHPEFMADRQSTGYNRWVRNYCKVIELTGADAEEVLSAVREHLFSQPYAEQDAGLVNALMQSGALKADGTKLKRSEVKRIVKGCLMFGEDMLQKYVESIR
;
A
#
# COMPACT_ATOMS: atom_id res chain seq x y z
N MET A 1 28.15 11.87 8.12
CA MET A 1 27.07 11.33 8.98
C MET A 1 27.34 11.56 10.47
N ALA A 2 28.58 11.34 10.95
CA ALA A 2 28.97 11.38 12.37
C ALA A 2 28.39 12.54 13.22
N ASP A 3 28.48 13.80 12.80
CA ASP A 3 28.04 14.90 13.70
C ASP A 3 26.52 15.00 13.92
N LEU A 4 25.66 14.41 13.06
CA LEU A 4 24.21 14.39 13.31
C LEU A 4 23.85 13.41 14.45
N TYR A 5 24.65 12.37 14.60
CA TYR A 5 24.48 11.31 15.60
C TYR A 5 25.61 11.35 16.63
N ALA A 6 26.13 12.54 16.91
CA ALA A 6 27.19 12.71 17.90
C ALA A 6 26.72 12.16 19.26
N PRO A 7 27.61 11.60 20.10
CA PRO A 7 27.22 10.99 21.38
C PRO A 7 26.35 11.91 22.26
N GLY A 8 26.62 13.22 22.27
CA GLY A 8 25.82 14.23 22.99
C GLY A 8 24.41 14.46 22.43
N GLU A 9 24.15 14.12 21.16
CA GLU A 9 22.82 14.15 20.55
C GLU A 9 22.05 12.84 20.75
N LEU A 10 22.77 11.74 21.01
CA LEU A 10 22.21 10.41 21.24
C LEU A 10 21.96 10.09 22.73
N THR A 11 22.31 10.97 23.66
CA THR A 11 22.28 10.68 25.10
C THR A 11 20.87 10.52 25.65
N LEU A 12 20.39 9.27 25.66
CA LEU A 12 19.63 8.65 26.74
C LEU A 12 20.21 7.24 26.93
N LYS A 13 20.35 6.78 28.18
CA LYS A 13 20.78 5.39 28.45
C LYS A 13 19.77 4.45 27.79
N ALA A 14 20.21 3.62 26.84
CA ALA A 14 19.32 2.73 26.11
C ALA A 14 18.58 1.81 27.10
N VAL A 15 17.25 1.85 27.11
CA VAL A 15 16.44 0.93 27.92
C VAL A 15 16.42 -0.44 27.24
N GLN A 16 16.25 -0.46 25.91
CA GLN A 16 16.41 -1.63 25.03
C GLN A 16 16.62 -1.14 23.58
N LYS A 17 17.59 -1.69 22.85
CA LYS A 17 17.76 -1.41 21.40
C LYS A 17 16.73 -2.21 20.60
N PRO A 18 16.26 -1.72 19.43
CA PRO A 18 15.38 -2.51 18.58
C PRO A 18 16.07 -3.79 18.13
N ASP A 19 15.30 -4.87 18.00
CA ASP A 19 15.78 -6.17 17.52
C ASP A 19 16.05 -6.11 16.01
N PHE A 20 17.33 -6.16 15.63
CA PHE A 20 17.81 -6.06 14.26
C PHE A 20 18.65 -7.29 13.89
N ASP A 21 18.35 -7.92 12.76
CA ASP A 21 19.10 -9.07 12.23
C ASP A 21 20.43 -8.60 11.60
N HIS A 22 21.45 -8.47 12.45
CA HIS A 22 22.83 -8.15 12.05
C HIS A 22 23.41 -9.14 11.03
N GLY A 23 22.87 -10.37 10.95
CA GLY A 23 23.26 -11.35 9.92
C GLY A 23 22.94 -10.88 8.50
N ARG A 24 21.92 -10.03 8.31
CA ARG A 24 21.62 -9.39 7.02
C ARG A 24 22.71 -8.41 6.61
N PHE A 25 23.21 -7.63 7.56
CA PHE A 25 24.31 -6.71 7.30
C PHE A 25 25.60 -7.47 6.96
N ASP A 26 25.94 -8.50 7.72
CA ASP A 26 27.10 -9.36 7.45
C ASP A 26 27.03 -10.00 6.05
N THR A 27 25.84 -10.47 5.65
CA THR A 27 25.61 -11.07 4.33
C THR A 27 25.79 -10.04 3.20
N ALA A 28 25.25 -8.84 3.37
CA ALA A 28 25.41 -7.75 2.41
C ALA A 28 26.87 -7.26 2.33
N ALA A 29 27.56 -7.10 3.46
CA ALA A 29 28.96 -6.71 3.52
C ALA A 29 29.89 -7.76 2.88
N ARG A 30 29.60 -9.04 3.09
CA ARG A 30 30.32 -10.13 2.39
C ARG A 30 30.10 -10.08 0.88
N TYR A 31 28.88 -9.75 0.43
CA TYR A 31 28.60 -9.57 -0.99
C TYR A 31 29.38 -8.40 -1.58
N VAL A 32 29.49 -7.28 -0.85
CA VAL A 32 30.36 -6.13 -1.21
C VAL A 32 31.82 -6.54 -1.33
N TYR A 33 32.35 -7.26 -0.34
CA TYR A 33 33.73 -7.75 -0.36
C TYR A 33 34.02 -8.64 -1.58
N ASN A 34 33.16 -9.62 -1.83
CA ASN A 34 33.32 -10.54 -2.96
C ASN A 34 33.16 -9.86 -4.32
N SER A 35 32.46 -8.72 -4.37
CA SER A 35 32.28 -7.92 -5.59
C SER A 35 33.41 -6.90 -5.77
N GLY A 36 34.35 -6.78 -4.82
CA GLY A 36 35.47 -5.83 -4.86
C GLY A 36 35.06 -4.37 -4.64
N GLY A 37 33.83 -4.11 -4.20
CA GLY A 37 33.29 -2.76 -4.09
C GLY A 37 31.78 -2.75 -3.91
N PHE A 38 31.25 -1.59 -3.51
CA PHE A 38 29.81 -1.35 -3.50
C PHE A 38 29.42 -0.43 -4.66
N THR A 39 28.43 -0.83 -5.44
CA THR A 39 27.83 0.01 -6.48
C THR A 39 26.32 0.20 -6.24
N PRO A 40 25.73 1.31 -6.72
CA PRO A 40 24.29 1.56 -6.60
C PRO A 40 23.39 0.44 -7.13
N GLU A 41 23.81 -0.27 -8.18
CA GLU A 41 23.06 -1.37 -8.80
C GLU A 41 22.92 -2.57 -7.83
N MET A 42 23.83 -2.70 -6.86
CA MET A 42 23.76 -3.75 -5.85
C MET A 42 22.57 -3.58 -4.91
N LEU A 43 21.90 -2.42 -4.86
CA LEU A 43 20.68 -2.23 -4.04
C LEU A 43 19.56 -3.22 -4.41
N GLU A 44 19.50 -3.62 -5.68
CA GLU A 44 18.52 -4.60 -6.19
C GLU A 44 18.94 -6.06 -5.93
N SER A 45 20.20 -6.28 -5.52
CA SER A 45 20.68 -7.63 -5.21
C SER A 45 20.00 -8.19 -3.97
N LYS A 46 19.72 -9.50 -3.97
CA LYS A 46 19.04 -10.19 -2.87
C LYS A 46 19.68 -9.92 -1.48
N PRO A 47 21.02 -9.94 -1.30
CA PRO A 47 21.64 -9.64 -0.01
C PRO A 47 21.36 -8.21 0.49
N VAL A 48 21.50 -7.21 -0.39
CA VAL A 48 21.33 -5.80 -0.02
C VAL A 48 19.85 -5.47 0.17
N ARG A 49 18.98 -6.01 -0.69
CA ARG A 49 17.54 -5.88 -0.57
C ARG A 49 17.03 -6.41 0.78
N ALA A 50 17.52 -7.57 1.21
CA ALA A 50 17.15 -8.13 2.51
C ALA A 50 17.57 -7.24 3.70
N LEU A 51 18.65 -6.47 3.56
CA LEU A 51 19.07 -5.50 4.57
C LEU A 51 18.17 -4.24 4.58
N ILE A 52 17.72 -3.78 3.41
CA ILE A 52 16.72 -2.71 3.30
C ILE A 52 15.43 -3.14 3.99
N ASP A 53 14.99 -4.37 3.71
CA ASP A 53 13.75 -4.94 4.27
C ASP A 53 13.83 -5.08 5.77
N GLU A 54 14.97 -5.50 6.30
CA GLU A 54 15.18 -5.62 7.74
C GLU A 54 15.14 -4.25 8.44
N THR A 55 15.78 -3.24 7.85
CA THR A 55 15.71 -1.86 8.35
C THR A 55 14.26 -1.35 8.32
N ASN A 56 13.54 -1.61 7.23
CA ASN A 56 12.14 -1.23 7.07
C ASN A 56 11.22 -2.00 8.02
N ARG A 57 11.49 -3.27 8.31
CA ARG A 57 10.74 -4.07 9.29
C ARG A 57 10.83 -3.44 10.67
N VAL A 58 12.05 -3.12 11.10
CA VAL A 58 12.30 -2.51 12.41
C VAL A 58 11.63 -1.15 12.52
N LEU A 59 11.90 -0.23 11.59
CA LEU A 59 11.34 1.13 11.64
C LEU A 59 9.84 1.16 11.34
N GLY A 60 9.36 0.33 10.42
CA GLY A 60 7.96 0.23 10.04
C GLY A 60 7.06 -0.30 11.16
N SER A 61 7.62 -1.12 12.08
CA SER A 61 6.90 -1.59 13.27
C SER A 61 6.44 -0.47 14.21
N THR A 62 7.03 0.73 14.09
CA THR A 62 6.66 1.90 14.88
C THR A 62 5.33 2.55 14.44
N ILE A 63 4.90 2.26 13.21
CA ILE A 63 3.66 2.80 12.63
C ILE A 63 2.51 1.88 13.05
N THR A 64 1.89 2.22 14.18
CA THR A 64 0.72 1.48 14.68
C THR A 64 -0.52 1.83 13.87
N VAL A 65 -1.21 0.82 13.37
CA VAL A 65 -2.51 0.97 12.71
C VAL A 65 -3.57 0.85 13.78
N SER A 66 -4.11 1.97 14.26
CA SER A 66 -5.38 1.98 15.01
C SER A 66 -6.53 2.19 14.02
N HIS A 67 -7.77 1.90 14.44
CA HIS A 67 -8.96 2.18 13.64
C HIS A 67 -9.17 3.69 13.36
N GLU A 68 -8.48 4.56 14.11
CA GLU A 68 -8.60 6.02 14.01
C GLU A 68 -7.58 6.62 13.01
N THR A 69 -6.52 5.88 12.66
CA THR A 69 -5.51 6.36 11.71
C THR A 69 -6.00 6.25 10.26
N PRO A 70 -6.00 7.33 9.47
CA PRO A 70 -6.32 7.25 8.04
C PRO A 70 -5.38 6.29 7.30
N PRO A 71 -5.90 5.41 6.45
CA PRO A 71 -5.07 4.52 5.64
C PRO A 71 -4.08 5.26 4.74
N GLU A 72 -4.48 6.42 4.19
CA GLU A 72 -3.65 7.27 3.36
C GLU A 72 -2.43 7.79 4.14
N LEU A 73 -2.64 8.25 5.38
CA LEU A 73 -1.57 8.67 6.29
C LEU A 73 -0.63 7.49 6.58
N THR A 74 -1.18 6.34 6.96
CA THR A 74 -0.41 5.13 7.25
C THR A 74 0.48 4.73 6.06
N ALA A 75 -0.10 4.73 4.86
CA ALA A 75 0.62 4.38 3.63
C ALA A 75 1.74 5.38 3.33
N ALA A 76 1.50 6.68 3.48
CA ALA A 76 2.51 7.72 3.28
C ALA A 76 3.69 7.57 4.26
N LEU A 77 3.41 7.36 5.55
CA LEU A 77 4.45 7.17 6.56
C LEU A 77 5.26 5.88 6.33
N ARG A 78 4.59 4.77 5.98
CA ARG A 78 5.27 3.51 5.65
C ARG A 78 6.16 3.64 4.42
N ASN A 79 5.68 4.30 3.38
CA ASN A 79 6.49 4.61 2.20
C ASN A 79 7.71 5.47 2.57
N ASN A 80 7.51 6.53 3.37
CA ASN A 80 8.62 7.37 3.84
C ASN A 80 9.69 6.57 4.62
N VAL A 81 9.29 5.66 5.50
CA VAL A 81 10.20 4.76 6.25
C VAL A 81 10.95 3.82 5.32
N PHE A 82 10.28 3.28 4.30
CA PHE A 82 10.94 2.43 3.33
C PHE A 82 11.99 3.18 2.53
N ILE A 83 11.67 4.38 2.02
CA ILE A 83 12.63 5.22 1.30
C ILE A 83 13.83 5.54 2.18
N PHE A 84 13.58 5.89 3.45
CA PHE A 84 14.63 6.10 4.43
C PHE A 84 15.51 4.85 4.57
N SER A 85 14.91 3.67 4.70
CA SER A 85 15.61 2.40 4.87
C SER A 85 16.54 2.09 3.69
N GLY A 86 16.05 2.24 2.45
CA GLY A 86 16.87 2.06 1.25
C GLY A 86 18.05 3.03 1.16
N LEU A 87 17.80 4.31 1.48
CA LEU A 87 18.87 5.31 1.47
C LEU A 87 19.87 5.08 2.60
N LYS A 88 19.42 4.69 3.80
CA LYS A 88 20.30 4.30 4.91
C LYS A 88 21.22 3.15 4.50
N THR A 89 20.68 2.09 3.91
CA THR A 89 21.46 0.95 3.42
C THR A 89 22.49 1.36 2.38
N TYR A 90 22.14 2.25 1.45
CA TYR A 90 23.09 2.80 0.48
C TYR A 90 24.28 3.48 1.18
N HIS A 91 24.03 4.34 2.18
CA HIS A 91 25.09 5.03 2.91
C HIS A 91 25.95 4.06 3.72
N SER A 92 25.34 3.13 4.44
CA SER A 92 26.09 2.16 5.25
C SER A 92 26.96 1.24 4.39
N LEU A 93 26.47 0.75 3.25
CA LEU A 93 27.25 -0.12 2.37
C LEU A 93 28.26 0.65 1.51
N SER A 94 28.03 1.94 1.25
CA SER A 94 29.06 2.81 0.66
C SER A 94 30.24 2.96 1.61
N GLU A 95 30.00 3.11 2.91
CA GLU A 95 31.06 3.17 3.92
C GLU A 95 31.81 1.83 4.04
N VAL A 96 31.09 0.70 4.01
CA VAL A 96 31.70 -0.64 3.92
C VAL A 96 32.58 -0.75 2.67
N GLY A 97 32.10 -0.31 1.50
CA GLY A 97 32.88 -0.34 0.26
C GLY A 97 34.17 0.49 0.33
N LEU A 98 34.11 1.67 0.96
CA LEU A 98 35.29 2.52 1.18
C LEU A 98 36.29 1.92 2.17
N SER A 99 35.85 0.97 3.00
CA SER A 99 36.68 0.29 4.00
C SER A 99 37.47 -0.91 3.41
N LEU A 100 37.23 -1.28 2.15
CA LEU A 100 37.85 -2.46 1.51
C LEU A 100 39.38 -2.38 1.34
N THR A 101 39.93 -1.17 1.17
CA THR A 101 41.35 -0.99 0.85
C THR A 101 42.15 -0.53 2.06
N ASN A 102 43.38 -1.03 2.17
CA ASN A 102 44.42 -0.49 3.03
C ASN A 102 44.87 0.89 2.53
N LYS A 103 45.63 1.61 3.36
CA LYS A 103 46.19 2.93 3.00
C LYS A 103 47.13 2.88 1.79
N ASP A 104 47.74 1.75 1.53
CA ASP A 104 48.63 1.51 0.39
C ASP A 104 47.89 1.10 -0.90
N GLY A 105 46.55 1.01 -0.86
CA GLY A 105 45.70 0.62 -1.99
C GLY A 105 45.52 -0.89 -2.16
N SER A 106 46.14 -1.73 -1.33
CA SER A 106 45.90 -3.18 -1.34
C SER A 106 44.54 -3.53 -0.72
N THR A 107 43.90 -4.61 -1.18
CA THR A 107 42.66 -5.12 -0.59
C THR A 107 42.93 -5.74 0.78
N LYS A 108 42.10 -5.41 1.78
CA LYS A 108 42.19 -6.00 3.13
C LYS A 108 41.92 -7.50 3.11
N SER A 109 42.49 -8.21 4.08
CA SER A 109 42.09 -9.58 4.37
C SER A 109 40.64 -9.61 4.89
N TRP A 110 39.93 -10.73 4.70
CA TRP A 110 38.57 -10.86 5.22
C TRP A 110 38.49 -10.62 6.74
N PRO A 111 39.38 -11.17 7.60
CA PRO A 111 39.35 -10.88 9.04
C PRO A 111 39.48 -9.39 9.39
N ASP A 112 40.40 -8.66 8.75
CA ASP A 112 40.62 -7.24 9.03
C ASP A 112 39.43 -6.39 8.56
N PHE A 113 38.94 -6.68 7.36
CA PHE A 113 37.74 -6.05 6.82
C PHE A 113 36.51 -6.31 7.70
N TYR A 114 36.33 -7.55 8.16
CA TYR A 114 35.17 -7.93 8.97
C TYR A 114 35.13 -7.19 10.32
N ASN A 115 36.28 -6.87 10.92
CA ASN A 115 36.32 -6.05 12.14
C ASN A 115 35.82 -4.62 11.90
N GLU A 116 36.13 -4.01 10.75
CA GLU A 116 35.60 -2.71 10.37
C GLU A 116 34.11 -2.76 10.06
N VAL A 117 33.65 -3.82 9.37
CA VAL A 117 32.23 -4.08 9.11
C VAL A 117 31.44 -4.12 10.41
N LYS A 118 31.93 -4.82 11.44
CA LYS A 118 31.28 -4.85 12.76
C LYS A 118 31.16 -3.47 13.40
N ALA A 119 32.18 -2.63 13.26
CA ALA A 119 32.16 -1.27 13.80
C ALA A 119 31.11 -0.41 13.06
N ILE A 120 31.08 -0.47 11.73
CA ILE A 120 30.10 0.21 10.89
C ILE A 120 28.67 -0.28 11.22
N ASP A 121 28.48 -1.59 11.32
CA ASP A 121 27.20 -2.20 11.67
C ASP A 121 26.70 -1.75 13.05
N GLY A 122 27.57 -1.82 14.08
CA GLY A 122 27.25 -1.35 15.42
C GLY A 122 26.89 0.15 15.47
N GLN A 123 27.48 0.96 14.58
CA GLN A 123 27.17 2.37 14.45
C GLN A 123 25.82 2.60 13.76
N TYR A 124 25.61 2.08 12.54
CA TYR A 124 24.40 2.31 11.75
C TYR A 124 23.19 1.53 12.29
N ASN A 125 23.36 0.26 12.58
CA ASN A 125 22.25 -0.64 12.92
C ASN A 125 22.13 -0.89 14.43
N GLY A 126 23.10 -0.44 15.22
CA GLY A 126 22.98 -0.39 16.68
C GLY A 126 22.59 0.99 17.20
N ASN A 127 23.53 1.95 17.12
CA ASN A 127 23.38 3.25 17.78
C ASN A 127 22.45 4.20 17.01
N TYR A 128 22.64 4.33 15.70
CA TYR A 128 21.82 5.23 14.88
C TYR A 128 20.39 4.69 14.76
N LEU A 129 20.25 3.39 14.53
CA LEU A 129 18.93 2.74 14.46
C LEU A 129 18.10 2.93 15.74
N TYR A 130 18.73 2.94 16.92
CA TYR A 130 18.02 3.22 18.17
C TYR A 130 17.41 4.64 18.19
N ALA A 131 18.17 5.66 17.81
CA ALA A 131 17.68 7.03 17.75
C ALA A 131 16.60 7.21 16.67
N GLU A 132 16.80 6.59 15.51
CA GLU A 132 15.85 6.57 14.39
C GLU A 132 14.54 5.89 14.76
N TYR A 133 14.60 4.77 15.49
CA TYR A 133 13.43 4.06 15.99
C TYR A 133 12.61 4.95 16.93
N ASN A 134 13.24 5.58 17.93
CA ASN A 134 12.55 6.48 18.86
C ASN A 134 11.95 7.70 18.14
N HIS A 135 12.68 8.26 17.18
CA HIS A 135 12.18 9.33 16.33
C HIS A 135 10.97 8.90 15.51
N ALA A 136 10.99 7.68 14.96
CA ALA A 136 9.89 7.13 14.19
C ALA A 136 8.63 6.91 15.05
N VAL A 137 8.77 6.35 16.26
CA VAL A 137 7.66 6.20 17.22
C VAL A 137 7.01 7.56 17.51
N HIS A 138 7.79 8.56 17.91
CA HIS A 138 7.23 9.86 18.28
C HIS A 138 6.66 10.63 17.09
N SER A 139 7.31 10.56 15.92
CA SER A 139 6.80 11.20 14.70
C SER A 139 5.48 10.58 14.25
N ALA A 140 5.37 9.24 14.28
CA ALA A 140 4.14 8.55 13.94
C ALA A 140 2.99 8.92 14.90
N GLN A 141 3.26 8.95 16.21
CA GLN A 141 2.28 9.38 17.21
C GLN A 141 1.81 10.83 16.98
N MET A 142 2.73 11.76 16.71
CA MET A 142 2.36 13.16 16.46
C MET A 142 1.62 13.33 15.13
N ALA A 143 1.93 12.52 14.11
CA ALA A 143 1.20 12.55 12.85
C ALA A 143 -0.27 12.12 13.01
N VAL A 144 -0.52 11.06 13.80
CA VAL A 144 -1.89 10.60 14.11
C VAL A 144 -2.65 11.69 14.87
N LYS A 145 -2.08 12.23 15.95
CA LYS A 145 -2.71 13.30 16.72
C LYS A 145 -2.99 14.55 15.89
N TRP A 146 -2.05 14.94 15.01
CA TRP A 146 -2.23 16.09 14.14
C TRP A 146 -3.46 15.92 13.23
N HIS A 147 -3.66 14.72 12.68
CA HIS A 147 -4.82 14.44 11.85
C HIS A 147 -6.15 14.56 12.62
N GLU A 148 -6.15 14.31 13.93
CA GLU A 148 -7.31 14.56 14.79
C GLU A 148 -7.51 16.06 15.03
N TRP A 149 -6.45 16.76 15.43
CA TRP A 149 -6.51 18.20 15.71
C TRP A 149 -6.91 19.04 14.49
N GLU A 150 -6.52 18.62 13.29
CA GLU A 150 -6.88 19.29 12.05
C GLU A 150 -8.40 19.29 11.80
N LYS A 151 -9.13 18.29 12.29
CA LYS A 151 -10.60 18.22 12.16
C LYS A 151 -11.30 19.28 13.03
N ASP A 152 -10.74 19.56 14.20
CA ASP A 152 -11.28 20.57 15.12
C ASP A 152 -10.88 21.99 14.70
N GLY A 153 -9.85 22.12 13.86
CA GLY A 153 -9.26 23.39 13.48
C GLY A 153 -8.85 24.18 14.71
N ASP A 154 -9.09 25.49 14.72
CA ASP A 154 -8.67 26.34 15.83
C ASP A 154 -9.58 26.28 17.05
N GLN A 155 -10.67 25.49 17.08
CA GLN A 155 -11.62 25.48 18.21
C GLN A 155 -10.93 25.26 19.57
N TYR A 156 -9.85 24.48 19.57
CA TYR A 156 -8.96 24.27 20.70
C TYR A 156 -7.55 24.78 20.37
N ASP A 157 -6.77 25.07 21.40
CA ASP A 157 -5.34 25.37 21.23
C ASP A 157 -4.51 24.10 21.50
N LEU A 158 -3.27 24.08 21.01
CA LEU A 158 -2.30 23.03 21.30
C LEU A 158 -1.29 23.53 22.32
N GLN A 159 -0.91 22.69 23.27
CA GLN A 159 0.11 22.99 24.26
C GLN A 159 1.30 22.04 24.16
N TYR A 160 2.49 22.60 24.05
CA TYR A 160 3.75 21.87 24.12
C TYR A 160 4.05 21.42 25.55
N ARG A 161 4.36 20.14 25.75
CA ARG A 161 4.66 19.55 27.05
C ARG A 161 5.92 18.70 27.00
N THR A 162 6.83 18.94 27.93
CA THR A 162 8.03 18.14 28.12
C THR A 162 7.79 17.05 29.16
N ALA A 163 8.66 16.04 29.22
CA ALA A 163 8.64 15.03 30.28
C ALA A 163 8.99 15.60 31.68
N GLY A 164 9.47 16.84 31.77
CA GLY A 164 9.85 17.50 33.04
C GLY A 164 11.09 16.93 33.74
N ASP A 165 11.77 15.93 33.16
CA ASP A 165 12.96 15.32 33.74
C ASP A 165 14.27 16.01 33.32
N GLU A 166 15.35 15.69 34.04
CA GLU A 166 16.69 16.25 33.80
C GLU A 166 17.26 15.94 32.40
N ARG A 167 16.67 14.98 31.68
CA ARG A 167 17.12 14.57 30.34
C ARG A 167 16.46 15.36 29.22
N VAL A 168 15.45 16.18 29.54
CA VAL A 168 14.91 17.17 28.59
C VAL A 168 16.01 18.19 28.29
N ARG A 169 16.15 18.59 27.02
CA ARG A 169 17.15 19.61 26.63
C ARG A 169 16.68 21.00 27.08
N GLU A 170 17.61 21.88 27.40
CA GLU A 170 17.28 23.23 27.90
C GLU A 170 16.38 24.02 26.95
N ALA A 171 16.69 24.00 25.65
CA ALA A 171 15.85 24.65 24.65
C ALA A 171 14.43 24.08 24.58
N HIS A 172 14.25 22.78 24.86
CA HIS A 172 12.93 22.17 24.89
C HIS A 172 12.17 22.52 26.16
N ARG A 173 12.85 22.70 27.30
CA ARG A 173 12.24 23.22 28.55
C ARG A 173 11.68 24.64 28.36
N GLN A 174 12.36 25.47 27.57
CA GLN A 174 11.87 26.83 27.27
C GLN A 174 10.60 26.83 26.41
N LEU A 175 10.31 25.73 25.72
CA LEU A 175 9.06 25.55 24.96
C LEU A 175 7.95 24.93 25.81
N ASP A 176 8.23 24.48 27.03
CA ASP A 176 7.21 23.89 27.91
C ASP A 176 6.11 24.91 28.23
N GLY A 177 4.86 24.52 28.00
CA GLY A 177 3.70 25.38 28.18
C GLY A 177 3.41 26.34 27.02
N VAL A 178 4.18 26.32 25.92
CA VAL A 178 3.83 27.07 24.71
C VAL A 178 2.46 26.62 24.21
N THR A 179 1.47 27.51 24.30
CA THR A 179 0.08 27.28 23.90
C THR A 179 -0.25 28.15 22.69
N LEU A 180 -0.57 27.54 21.56
CA LEU A 180 -0.84 28.22 20.29
C LEU A 180 -1.94 27.48 19.50
N PRO A 181 -2.77 28.17 18.70
CA PRO A 181 -3.76 27.50 17.85
C PRO A 181 -3.08 26.59 16.81
N PRO A 182 -3.71 25.48 16.38
CA PRO A 182 -3.18 24.60 15.32
C PRO A 182 -2.76 25.33 14.03
N SER A 183 -3.43 26.41 13.66
CA SER A 183 -3.08 27.22 12.48
C SER A 183 -1.78 28.01 12.60
N ASP A 184 -1.18 28.10 13.80
CA ASP A 184 0.04 28.88 14.02
C ASP A 184 1.26 28.28 13.31
N LYS A 185 2.09 29.16 12.72
CA LYS A 185 3.33 28.80 12.01
C LYS A 185 4.34 28.03 12.86
N PHE A 186 4.27 28.16 14.19
CA PHE A 186 5.11 27.40 15.11
C PHE A 186 4.95 25.89 14.88
N TRP A 187 3.71 25.42 14.73
CA TRP A 187 3.42 23.99 14.56
C TRP A 187 3.83 23.41 13.22
N GLU A 188 4.11 24.24 12.22
CA GLU A 188 4.69 23.77 10.94
C GLU A 188 6.13 23.31 11.10
N ARG A 189 6.82 23.85 12.10
CA ARG A 189 8.27 23.70 12.28
C ARG A 189 8.62 22.93 13.56
N TYR A 190 7.84 23.06 14.62
CA TYR A 190 8.23 22.61 15.97
C TYR A 190 7.22 21.66 16.61
N LEU A 191 6.63 20.77 15.82
CA LEU A 191 5.92 19.61 16.34
C LEU A 191 6.96 18.52 16.70
N PRO A 192 6.98 17.99 17.93
CA PRO A 192 7.92 16.95 18.31
C PRO A 192 7.92 15.74 17.35
N PRO A 193 9.05 15.01 17.20
CA PRO A 193 10.31 15.16 17.93
C PRO A 193 11.22 16.29 17.39
N ASN A 194 11.63 17.20 18.29
CA ASN A 194 12.51 18.35 17.99
C ASN A 194 14.01 18.03 18.18
N GLY A 195 14.40 16.77 17.97
CA GLY A 195 15.74 16.24 18.20
C GLY A 195 15.74 14.73 18.41
N TRP A 196 16.90 14.08 18.27
CA TRP A 196 17.01 12.66 18.59
C TRP A 196 16.65 12.39 20.05
N ASN A 197 15.93 11.30 20.29
CA ASN A 197 15.47 10.92 21.63
C ASN A 197 14.67 12.03 22.35
N CYS A 198 13.96 12.89 21.59
CA CYS A 198 13.10 13.93 22.14
C CYS A 198 12.05 13.33 23.08
N ARG A 199 11.85 13.92 24.25
CA ARG A 199 10.89 13.47 25.30
C ARG A 199 9.72 14.45 25.44
N CYS A 200 9.39 15.16 24.37
CA CYS A 200 8.35 16.16 24.32
C CYS A 200 7.12 15.63 23.58
N ASN A 201 5.97 16.19 23.92
CA ASN A 201 4.66 15.83 23.41
C ASN A 201 3.85 17.12 23.18
N VAL A 202 2.74 17.00 22.45
CA VAL A 202 1.75 18.06 22.32
C VAL A 202 0.38 17.48 22.66
N VAL A 203 -0.43 18.28 23.33
CA VAL A 203 -1.81 17.94 23.67
C VAL A 203 -2.73 19.09 23.31
N GLN A 204 -3.97 18.75 22.98
CA GLN A 204 -5.03 19.73 22.76
C GLN A 204 -5.57 20.21 24.11
N VAL A 205 -5.86 21.51 24.23
CA VAL A 205 -6.32 22.15 25.47
C VAL A 205 -7.45 23.15 25.19
N LEU A 206 -8.28 23.40 26.20
CA LEU A 206 -9.31 24.43 26.16
C LEU A 206 -8.66 25.82 26.18
N ARG A 207 -9.13 26.71 25.29
CA ARG A 207 -8.61 28.08 25.14
C ARG A 207 -8.68 28.90 26.44
N ASP A 208 -9.75 28.71 27.20
CA ASP A 208 -10.00 29.49 28.43
C ASP A 208 -9.11 29.04 29.60
N ASP A 209 -8.61 27.80 29.57
CA ASP A 209 -7.78 27.23 30.65
C ASP A 209 -6.30 27.61 30.53
N TYR A 210 -5.85 28.00 29.33
CA TYR A 210 -4.43 28.25 29.04
C TYR A 210 -4.23 29.48 28.14
N PRO A 211 -3.56 30.55 28.63
CA PRO A 211 -3.33 31.74 27.82
C PRO A 211 -2.39 31.44 26.65
N ARG A 212 -2.70 32.03 25.48
CA ARG A 212 -1.85 31.92 24.30
C ARG A 212 -0.48 32.54 24.52
N SER A 213 0.54 31.85 24.03
CA SER A 213 1.92 32.28 24.05
C SER A 213 2.24 33.24 22.89
N ASP A 214 3.38 33.91 22.98
CA ASP A 214 3.92 34.73 21.89
C ASP A 214 4.56 33.82 20.82
N SER A 215 3.90 33.71 19.66
CA SER A 215 4.32 32.84 18.54
C SER A 215 5.73 33.15 18.05
N ASP A 216 6.11 34.43 17.95
CA ASP A 216 7.42 34.84 17.44
C ASP A 216 8.53 34.47 18.42
N LYS A 217 8.30 34.69 19.72
CA LYS A 217 9.25 34.27 20.76
C LYS A 217 9.44 32.75 20.80
N ALA A 218 8.34 32.00 20.75
CA ALA A 218 8.40 30.53 20.72
C ALA A 218 9.15 30.02 19.48
N THR A 219 8.86 30.60 18.31
CA THR A 219 9.52 30.25 17.06
C THR A 219 11.02 30.58 17.09
N ALA A 220 11.41 31.70 17.69
CA ALA A 220 12.81 32.11 17.82
C ALA A 220 13.63 31.12 18.68
N ILE A 221 13.06 30.60 19.77
CA ILE A 221 13.70 29.58 20.62
C ILE A 221 14.01 28.32 19.80
N GLY A 222 13.02 27.82 19.05
CA GLY A 222 13.19 26.68 18.17
C GLY A 222 14.24 26.96 17.08
N ASP A 223 14.22 28.16 16.50
CA ASP A 223 15.13 28.57 15.43
C ASP A 223 16.59 28.62 15.89
N GLU A 224 16.85 29.12 17.09
CA GLU A 224 18.20 29.18 17.64
C GLU A 224 18.74 27.77 17.94
N TYR A 225 17.93 26.91 18.59
CA TYR A 225 18.35 25.54 18.92
C TYR A 225 18.66 24.71 17.66
N THR A 226 17.88 24.91 16.60
CA THR A 226 18.03 24.16 15.34
C THR A 226 18.80 24.93 14.26
N ARG A 227 19.61 25.94 14.62
CA ARG A 227 20.28 26.84 13.66
C ARG A 227 21.21 26.12 12.68
N THR A 228 21.81 25.00 13.09
CA THR A 228 22.76 24.26 12.24
C THR A 228 22.03 23.54 11.11
N PRO A 229 22.61 23.45 9.88
CA PRO A 229 21.95 22.78 8.76
C PRO A 229 21.51 21.33 9.04
N LYS A 230 22.22 20.62 9.92
CA LYS A 230 21.87 19.24 10.33
C LYS A 230 20.68 19.25 11.31
N ALA A 231 20.66 20.13 12.30
CA ALA A 231 19.55 20.23 13.26
C ALA A 231 18.25 20.73 12.61
N GLN A 232 18.34 21.47 11.49
CA GLN A 232 17.16 21.89 10.71
C GLN A 232 16.34 20.71 10.15
N MET A 233 16.84 19.47 10.17
CA MET A 233 16.01 18.32 9.82
C MET A 233 14.85 18.12 10.78
N PHE A 234 14.97 18.56 12.04
CA PHE A 234 13.89 18.47 13.03
C PHE A 234 12.84 19.57 12.88
N ARG A 235 12.99 20.48 11.90
CA ARG A 235 12.02 21.54 11.63
C ARG A 235 10.91 21.06 10.68
N PHE A 236 9.99 20.25 11.19
CA PHE A 236 8.88 19.74 10.38
C PHE A 236 7.69 19.34 11.25
N ASN A 237 6.59 19.01 10.59
CA ASN A 237 5.38 18.48 11.21
C ASN A 237 5.00 17.19 10.50
N ALA A 238 5.18 16.06 11.17
CA ALA A 238 4.96 14.74 10.59
C ALA A 238 3.51 14.53 10.08
N GLY A 239 2.53 15.19 10.70
CA GLY A 239 1.12 15.15 10.27
C GLY A 239 0.85 15.97 9.02
N LYS A 240 1.45 17.17 8.90
CA LYS A 240 1.32 18.01 7.70
C LYS A 240 2.13 17.48 6.52
N THR A 241 3.36 17.03 6.76
CA THR A 241 4.27 16.59 5.68
C THR A 241 4.06 15.13 5.30
N LEU A 242 3.37 14.35 6.13
CA LEU A 242 3.22 12.89 5.96
C LEU A 242 4.58 12.17 5.88
N GLU A 243 5.56 12.67 6.63
CA GLU A 243 6.93 12.12 6.67
C GLU A 243 7.33 11.81 8.11
N ILE A 244 8.02 10.69 8.32
CA ILE A 244 8.73 10.42 9.59
C ILE A 244 10.15 10.97 9.50
N PHE A 245 10.81 10.69 8.38
CA PHE A 245 12.16 11.16 8.08
C PHE A 245 12.10 12.20 6.95
N PRO A 246 12.31 13.48 7.28
CA PRO A 246 12.03 14.57 6.36
C PRO A 246 13.04 14.64 5.21
N ALA A 247 12.68 15.33 4.12
CA ALA A 247 13.54 15.54 2.96
C ALA A 247 14.94 16.15 3.28
N LYS A 248 15.08 16.85 4.40
CA LYS A 248 16.35 17.41 4.88
C LYS A 248 17.28 16.38 5.55
N HIS A 249 16.82 15.15 5.80
CA HIS A 249 17.63 14.11 6.42
C HIS A 249 18.91 13.83 5.60
N PRO A 250 20.10 13.70 6.19
CA PRO A 250 21.34 13.50 5.44
C PRO A 250 21.36 12.31 4.49
N TYR A 251 20.65 11.22 4.80
CA TYR A 251 20.52 10.08 3.88
C TYR A 251 19.86 10.45 2.53
N ARG A 252 19.06 11.53 2.48
CA ARG A 252 18.51 12.07 1.23
C ARG A 252 19.60 12.65 0.31
N LYS A 253 20.84 12.80 0.78
CA LYS A 253 22.00 13.12 -0.07
C LYS A 253 22.54 11.84 -0.69
N ALA A 254 21.87 11.36 -1.74
CA ALA A 254 22.28 10.20 -2.53
C ALA A 254 22.19 10.54 -4.04
N PRO A 255 22.92 9.82 -4.91
CA PRO A 255 22.79 9.99 -6.36
C PRO A 255 21.34 9.82 -6.84
N ALA A 256 20.93 10.54 -7.88
CA ALA A 256 19.56 10.46 -8.42
C ALA A 256 19.15 9.03 -8.80
N LYS A 257 20.09 8.24 -9.35
CA LYS A 257 19.86 6.83 -9.66
C LYS A 257 19.54 5.96 -8.44
N VAL A 258 20.16 6.24 -7.29
CA VAL A 258 19.90 5.54 -6.02
C VAL A 258 18.50 5.89 -5.52
N LYS A 259 18.16 7.18 -5.50
CA LYS A 259 16.83 7.63 -5.07
C LYS A 259 15.74 6.99 -5.92
N LYS A 260 15.89 7.02 -7.24
CA LYS A 260 14.96 6.41 -8.18
C LYS A 260 14.83 4.90 -7.97
N ALA A 261 15.94 4.18 -7.76
CA ALA A 261 15.92 2.75 -7.49
C ALA A 261 15.15 2.44 -6.18
N VAL A 262 15.42 3.17 -5.11
CA VAL A 262 14.73 3.00 -3.82
C VAL A 262 13.24 3.39 -3.92
N GLU A 263 12.89 4.45 -4.66
CA GLU A 263 11.51 4.84 -4.94
C GLU A 263 10.75 3.78 -5.74
N GLN A 264 11.38 3.19 -6.75
CA GLN A 264 10.81 2.08 -7.52
C GLN A 264 10.63 0.83 -6.68
N MET A 265 11.56 0.55 -5.77
CA MET A 265 11.45 -0.54 -4.80
C MET A 265 10.29 -0.34 -3.82
N ALA A 266 9.97 0.90 -3.45
CA ALA A 266 8.92 1.22 -2.47
C ALA A 266 7.51 0.97 -3.01
N VAL A 267 7.36 0.96 -4.33
CA VAL A 267 6.12 0.60 -5.00
C VAL A 267 6.01 -0.89 -5.31
N GLU A 268 6.99 -1.71 -4.93
CA GLU A 268 6.88 -3.17 -5.06
C GLU A 268 5.95 -3.76 -4.00
N LEU A 269 5.00 -4.57 -4.44
CA LEU A 269 4.14 -5.40 -3.60
C LEU A 269 4.71 -6.82 -3.62
N ARG A 270 5.28 -7.25 -2.51
CA ARG A 270 6.02 -8.52 -2.39
C ARG A 270 5.39 -9.48 -1.40
N THR A 271 4.53 -8.97 -0.54
CA THR A 271 3.75 -9.79 0.38
C THR A 271 2.26 -9.59 0.13
N PRO A 272 1.43 -10.59 0.45
CA PRO A 272 -0.02 -10.42 0.38
C PRO A 272 -0.53 -9.29 1.28
N GLN A 273 0.12 -9.07 2.43
CA GLN A 273 -0.23 -7.97 3.32
C GLN A 273 0.00 -6.60 2.68
N GLU A 274 1.09 -6.42 1.92
CA GLU A 274 1.34 -5.16 1.20
C GLU A 274 0.25 -4.90 0.14
N VAL A 275 -0.30 -5.94 -0.48
CA VAL A 275 -1.45 -5.80 -1.40
C VAL A 275 -2.71 -5.37 -0.63
N VAL A 276 -2.97 -5.98 0.53
CA VAL A 276 -4.10 -5.59 1.41
C VAL A 276 -3.98 -4.13 1.82
N ASP A 277 -2.80 -3.73 2.29
CA ASP A 277 -2.53 -2.35 2.71
C ASP A 277 -2.68 -1.38 1.53
N PHE A 278 -2.17 -1.76 0.35
CA PHE A 278 -2.28 -0.95 -0.86
C PHE A 278 -3.73 -0.73 -1.31
N LEU A 279 -4.55 -1.78 -1.34
CA LEU A 279 -5.97 -1.64 -1.70
C LEU A 279 -6.74 -0.87 -0.62
N ASN A 280 -6.42 -1.06 0.66
CA ASN A 280 -7.08 -0.31 1.74
C ASN A 280 -6.64 1.17 1.83
N ALA A 281 -5.51 1.55 1.24
CA ALA A 281 -4.98 2.91 1.28
C ALA A 281 -5.71 3.92 0.38
N SER A 282 -6.81 3.54 -0.28
CA SER A 282 -7.61 4.43 -1.11
C SER A 282 -9.09 4.18 -0.86
N GLU A 283 -9.86 5.24 -0.67
CA GLU A 283 -11.32 5.15 -0.56
C GLU A 283 -11.97 4.45 -1.77
N VAL A 284 -11.50 4.75 -2.98
CA VAL A 284 -12.00 4.13 -4.23
C VAL A 284 -11.81 2.62 -4.21
N ARG A 285 -10.62 2.16 -3.80
CA ARG A 285 -10.29 0.73 -3.73
C ARG A 285 -10.94 0.04 -2.54
N ARG A 286 -11.07 0.72 -1.39
CA ARG A 286 -11.82 0.23 -0.22
C ARG A 286 -13.28 -0.02 -0.56
N ALA A 287 -13.89 0.84 -1.38
CA ALA A 287 -15.27 0.68 -1.83
C ALA A 287 -15.51 -0.56 -2.70
N TRP A 288 -14.46 -1.26 -3.16
CA TRP A 288 -14.61 -2.56 -3.81
C TRP A 288 -14.92 -3.70 -2.83
N PHE A 289 -14.84 -3.46 -1.53
CA PHE A 289 -15.11 -4.46 -0.51
C PHE A 289 -16.18 -3.94 0.45
N GLU A 290 -17.42 -4.43 0.27
CA GLU A 290 -18.57 -4.01 1.08
C GLU A 290 -18.32 -4.17 2.60
N ARG A 291 -17.49 -5.14 2.98
CA ARG A 291 -17.15 -5.46 4.37
C ARG A 291 -15.67 -5.24 4.70
N GLY A 292 -14.98 -4.46 3.88
CA GLY A 292 -13.54 -4.21 3.98
C GLY A 292 -12.68 -5.36 3.43
N PHE A 293 -11.46 -5.05 3.00
CA PHE A 293 -10.49 -6.06 2.56
C PHE A 293 -9.63 -6.49 3.74
N ASN A 294 -9.76 -7.74 4.16
CA ASN A 294 -9.16 -8.26 5.38
C ASN A 294 -7.83 -8.98 5.12
N SER A 295 -7.80 -9.90 4.16
CA SER A 295 -6.63 -10.75 3.94
C SER A 295 -6.52 -11.28 2.53
N LEU A 296 -5.28 -11.35 2.03
CA LEU A 296 -4.92 -12.06 0.82
C LEU A 296 -4.01 -13.24 1.19
N ILE A 297 -4.37 -14.46 0.80
CA ILE A 297 -3.61 -15.67 1.19
C ILE A 297 -3.36 -16.61 0.02
N SER A 298 -2.36 -17.48 0.15
CA SER A 298 -2.18 -18.61 -0.76
C SER A 298 -3.06 -19.80 -0.36
N THR A 299 -3.71 -20.45 -1.32
CA THR A 299 -4.40 -21.73 -1.12
C THR A 299 -3.69 -22.88 -1.83
N THR A 300 -3.82 -24.09 -1.26
CA THR A 300 -3.39 -25.36 -1.85
C THR A 300 -4.57 -26.20 -2.34
N GLU A 301 -5.78 -25.64 -2.32
CA GLU A 301 -7.00 -26.30 -2.76
C GLU A 301 -6.92 -26.66 -4.25
N ARG A 302 -7.31 -27.91 -4.57
CA ARG A 302 -7.22 -28.42 -5.94
C ARG A 302 -8.45 -28.02 -6.74
N GLY A 303 -8.25 -27.64 -8.00
CA GLY A 303 -9.34 -27.33 -8.93
C GLY A 303 -9.90 -25.92 -8.82
N VAL A 304 -9.29 -25.05 -8.00
CA VAL A 304 -9.65 -23.63 -7.89
C VAL A 304 -8.49 -22.74 -8.34
N ASN A 305 -8.81 -21.64 -9.01
CA ASN A 305 -7.82 -20.58 -9.33
C ASN A 305 -7.68 -19.61 -8.15
N GLY A 306 -8.79 -19.35 -7.49
CA GLY A 306 -8.93 -18.58 -6.26
C GLY A 306 -10.34 -18.79 -5.71
N TYR A 307 -10.57 -18.24 -4.53
CA TYR A 307 -11.89 -18.07 -3.96
C TYR A 307 -11.87 -16.88 -3.02
N THR A 308 -13.05 -16.41 -2.64
CA THR A 308 -13.20 -15.38 -1.63
C THR A 308 -14.30 -15.73 -0.65
N ASP A 309 -14.20 -15.16 0.56
CA ASP A 309 -15.38 -14.97 1.39
C ASP A 309 -15.99 -13.58 1.17
N MET A 310 -17.14 -13.33 1.80
CA MET A 310 -17.83 -12.03 1.76
C MET A 310 -17.38 -11.09 2.90
N ARG A 311 -16.24 -11.38 3.53
CA ARG A 311 -15.63 -10.64 4.64
C ARG A 311 -14.21 -10.16 4.29
N GLY A 312 -13.87 -10.11 3.00
CA GLY A 312 -12.60 -9.59 2.53
C GLY A 312 -11.43 -10.56 2.61
N LEU A 313 -11.65 -11.87 2.75
CA LEU A 313 -10.60 -12.86 2.50
C LEU A 313 -10.62 -13.27 1.04
N ILE A 314 -9.51 -13.05 0.34
CA ILE A 314 -9.25 -13.63 -0.99
C ILE A 314 -8.12 -14.65 -0.86
N ALA A 315 -8.33 -15.85 -1.39
CA ALA A 315 -7.34 -16.89 -1.49
C ALA A 315 -7.04 -17.19 -2.96
N MET A 316 -5.76 -17.32 -3.31
CA MET A 316 -5.34 -17.65 -4.68
C MET A 316 -4.29 -18.74 -4.67
N THR A 317 -4.15 -19.50 -5.76
CA THR A 317 -3.01 -20.43 -5.86
C THR A 317 -1.70 -19.65 -5.77
N LYS A 318 -0.66 -20.28 -5.23
CA LYS A 318 0.63 -19.58 -5.03
C LYS A 318 1.15 -18.91 -6.30
N ALA A 319 1.10 -19.61 -7.44
CA ALA A 319 1.55 -19.04 -8.72
C ALA A 319 0.75 -17.80 -9.14
N ARG A 320 -0.59 -17.82 -8.99
CA ARG A 320 -1.44 -16.67 -9.29
C ARG A 320 -1.20 -15.53 -8.32
N LEU A 321 -1.03 -15.82 -7.03
CA LEU A 321 -0.71 -14.81 -6.04
C LEU A 321 0.61 -14.12 -6.35
N ASP A 322 1.67 -14.88 -6.63
CA ASP A 322 2.98 -14.33 -7.01
C ASP A 322 2.84 -13.44 -8.28
N ASN A 323 2.02 -13.84 -9.25
CA ASN A 323 1.70 -13.05 -10.44
C ASN A 323 0.85 -11.80 -10.17
N VAL A 324 -0.09 -11.82 -9.20
CA VAL A 324 -0.84 -10.62 -8.77
C VAL A 324 0.11 -9.60 -8.17
N LEU A 325 1.01 -10.03 -7.28
CA LEU A 325 2.02 -9.19 -6.65
C LEU A 325 2.91 -8.52 -7.72
N ALA A 326 3.41 -9.31 -8.67
CA ALA A 326 4.24 -8.82 -9.77
C ALA A 326 3.46 -7.88 -10.72
N GLY A 327 2.24 -8.26 -11.10
CA GLY A 327 1.38 -7.47 -12.00
C GLY A 327 1.01 -6.12 -11.40
N LEU A 328 0.53 -6.08 -10.16
CA LEU A 328 0.21 -4.83 -9.47
C LEU A 328 1.45 -3.93 -9.34
N THR A 329 2.60 -4.52 -9.00
CA THR A 329 3.88 -3.79 -8.93
C THR A 329 4.21 -3.13 -10.27
N LYS A 330 4.14 -3.89 -11.37
CA LYS A 330 4.46 -3.39 -12.71
C LYS A 330 3.49 -2.30 -13.16
N LEU A 331 2.18 -2.49 -12.95
CA LEU A 331 1.17 -1.48 -13.28
C LEU A 331 1.45 -0.17 -12.55
N ARG A 332 1.73 -0.22 -11.24
CA ARG A 332 2.10 0.97 -10.44
C ARG A 332 3.39 1.65 -10.91
N GLN A 333 4.30 0.89 -11.51
CA GLN A 333 5.54 1.40 -12.11
C GLN A 333 5.36 1.87 -13.57
N GLY A 334 4.15 1.74 -14.15
CA GLY A 334 3.90 2.04 -15.56
C GLY A 334 4.61 1.07 -16.52
N LYS A 335 4.88 -0.16 -16.08
CA LYS A 335 5.54 -1.22 -16.87
C LYS A 335 4.51 -2.16 -17.51
N GLU A 336 4.94 -2.85 -18.55
CA GLU A 336 4.17 -3.94 -19.17
C GLU A 336 4.12 -5.17 -18.25
N ILE A 337 2.94 -5.76 -18.11
CA ILE A 337 2.72 -7.04 -17.45
C ILE A 337 2.78 -8.19 -18.45
N THR A 338 3.06 -9.40 -17.97
CA THR A 338 2.97 -10.61 -18.80
C THR A 338 1.52 -11.07 -18.94
N PHE A 339 1.27 -11.95 -19.91
CA PHE A 339 -0.04 -12.59 -20.06
C PHE A 339 -0.47 -13.34 -18.78
N ASP A 340 0.46 -14.04 -18.11
CA ASP A 340 0.17 -14.78 -16.88
C ASP A 340 -0.12 -13.85 -15.68
N GLU A 341 0.53 -12.69 -15.65
CA GLU A 341 0.25 -11.63 -14.68
C GLU A 341 -1.14 -11.02 -14.93
N ALA A 342 -1.45 -10.71 -16.18
CA ALA A 342 -2.77 -10.21 -16.58
C ALA A 342 -3.90 -11.22 -16.27
N ASP A 343 -3.70 -12.51 -16.54
CA ASP A 343 -4.68 -13.56 -16.20
C ASP A 343 -4.88 -13.69 -14.68
N ALA A 344 -3.79 -13.58 -13.91
CA ALA A 344 -3.86 -13.60 -12.45
C ALA A 344 -4.62 -12.37 -11.91
N LEU A 345 -4.35 -11.18 -12.46
CA LEU A 345 -5.07 -9.94 -12.13
C LEU A 345 -6.56 -10.00 -12.50
N ALA A 346 -6.90 -10.60 -13.65
CA ALA A 346 -8.30 -10.82 -14.03
C ALA A 346 -9.01 -11.81 -13.08
N THR A 347 -8.30 -12.85 -12.61
CA THR A 347 -8.81 -13.71 -11.52
C THR A 347 -9.03 -12.90 -10.25
N PHE A 348 -8.04 -12.10 -9.86
CA PHE A 348 -8.11 -11.33 -8.63
C PHE A 348 -9.28 -10.34 -8.66
N TRP A 349 -9.51 -9.69 -9.79
CA TRP A 349 -10.65 -8.80 -9.99
C TRP A 349 -12.00 -9.52 -9.93
N HIS A 350 -12.08 -10.76 -10.42
CA HIS A 350 -13.27 -11.60 -10.24
C HIS A 350 -13.58 -11.84 -8.75
N GLU A 351 -12.57 -12.20 -7.95
CA GLU A 351 -12.73 -12.40 -6.50
C GLU A 351 -13.09 -11.09 -5.77
N ILE A 352 -12.52 -9.96 -6.19
CA ILE A 352 -12.89 -8.64 -5.68
C ILE A 352 -14.36 -8.33 -6.02
N THR A 353 -14.81 -8.67 -7.23
CA THR A 353 -16.19 -8.40 -7.68
C THR A 353 -17.22 -9.10 -6.80
N HIS A 354 -16.92 -10.31 -6.32
CA HIS A 354 -17.78 -10.98 -5.33
C HIS A 354 -17.92 -10.16 -4.04
N ASN A 355 -16.84 -9.56 -3.53
CA ASN A 355 -16.87 -8.78 -2.27
C ASN A 355 -17.71 -7.49 -2.35
N ARG A 356 -18.16 -7.10 -3.55
CA ARG A 356 -19.00 -5.92 -3.77
C ARG A 356 -20.49 -6.19 -3.54
N ASN A 357 -20.90 -7.45 -3.36
CA ASN A 357 -22.30 -7.79 -3.12
C ASN A 357 -22.75 -7.44 -1.69
N LYS A 358 -23.82 -6.64 -1.58
CA LYS A 358 -24.37 -6.12 -0.33
C LYS A 358 -25.07 -7.17 0.54
N PRO A 359 -25.90 -8.07 -0.01
CA PRO A 359 -26.53 -9.13 0.79
C PRO A 359 -25.53 -10.13 1.40
N GLY A 360 -24.44 -10.45 0.70
CA GLY A 360 -23.41 -11.35 1.21
C GLY A 360 -23.71 -12.84 0.97
N ASN A 361 -23.16 -13.67 1.86
CA ASN A 361 -23.25 -15.13 1.75
C ASN A 361 -24.66 -15.66 2.01
N MET A 362 -25.08 -16.63 1.20
CA MET A 362 -26.34 -17.34 1.35
C MET A 362 -26.26 -18.75 0.78
N ARG A 363 -27.20 -19.61 1.18
CA ARG A 363 -27.30 -20.95 0.61
C ARG A 363 -27.87 -20.85 -0.80
N MET A 364 -27.20 -21.48 -1.76
CA MET A 364 -27.61 -21.52 -3.16
C MET A 364 -27.71 -22.96 -3.65
N THR A 365 -28.59 -23.19 -4.61
CA THR A 365 -28.57 -24.39 -5.44
C THR A 365 -27.45 -24.30 -6.48
N SER A 366 -27.03 -25.44 -7.04
CA SER A 366 -25.99 -25.47 -8.07
C SER A 366 -26.33 -24.59 -9.28
N LEU A 367 -27.60 -24.52 -9.68
CA LEU A 367 -28.02 -23.66 -10.79
C LEU A 367 -27.97 -22.17 -10.42
N GLN A 368 -28.32 -21.80 -9.19
CA GLN A 368 -28.18 -20.41 -8.72
C GLN A 368 -26.72 -19.98 -8.67
N THR A 369 -25.83 -20.86 -8.20
CA THR A 369 -24.38 -20.61 -8.25
C THR A 369 -23.92 -20.36 -9.69
N GLN A 370 -24.36 -21.16 -10.67
CA GLN A 370 -23.98 -20.94 -12.07
C GLN A 370 -24.42 -19.58 -12.63
N TYR A 371 -25.63 -19.12 -12.30
CA TYR A 371 -26.08 -17.77 -12.70
C TYR A 371 -25.30 -16.66 -12.00
N MET A 372 -25.00 -16.85 -10.71
CA MET A 372 -24.18 -15.92 -9.95
C MET A 372 -22.78 -15.80 -10.55
N GLU A 373 -22.11 -16.92 -10.85
CA GLU A 373 -20.78 -16.95 -11.49
C GLU A 373 -20.79 -16.32 -12.89
N LEU A 374 -21.85 -16.57 -13.68
CA LEU A 374 -22.04 -15.92 -14.97
C LEU A 374 -22.14 -14.38 -14.81
N ALA A 375 -22.98 -13.90 -13.90
CA ALA A 375 -23.13 -12.48 -13.64
C ALA A 375 -21.83 -11.86 -13.12
N ASN A 376 -21.17 -12.51 -12.15
CA ASN A 376 -19.92 -12.05 -11.56
C ASN A 376 -18.79 -11.95 -12.59
N GLU A 377 -18.56 -13.02 -13.36
CA GLU A 377 -17.52 -13.02 -14.40
C GLU A 377 -17.85 -12.04 -15.53
N PHE A 378 -19.12 -11.89 -15.93
CA PHE A 378 -19.52 -10.89 -16.93
C PHE A 378 -19.20 -9.47 -16.45
N VAL A 379 -19.61 -9.10 -15.24
CA VAL A 379 -19.32 -7.78 -14.66
C VAL A 379 -17.81 -7.57 -14.49
N ALA A 380 -17.09 -8.55 -13.94
CA ALA A 380 -15.64 -8.47 -13.75
C ALA A 380 -14.90 -8.23 -15.06
N ARG A 381 -15.23 -8.95 -16.13
CA ARG A 381 -14.60 -8.76 -17.45
C ARG A 381 -14.86 -7.38 -18.04
N LYS A 382 -16.10 -6.90 -17.99
CA LYS A 382 -16.44 -5.60 -18.61
C LYS A 382 -15.95 -4.41 -17.79
N THR A 383 -15.73 -4.60 -16.49
CA THR A 383 -15.16 -3.59 -15.58
C THR A 383 -13.66 -3.76 -15.33
N LEU A 384 -12.97 -4.63 -16.06
CA LEU A 384 -11.53 -4.82 -15.89
C LEU A 384 -10.73 -3.50 -16.08
N PRO A 385 -11.10 -2.57 -16.99
CA PRO A 385 -10.46 -1.25 -17.04
C PRO A 385 -10.58 -0.44 -15.74
N GLU A 386 -11.70 -0.51 -15.02
CA GLU A 386 -11.92 0.14 -13.70
C GLU A 386 -10.88 -0.35 -12.69
N PHE A 387 -10.58 -1.65 -12.70
CA PHE A 387 -9.56 -2.23 -11.84
C PHE A 387 -8.16 -1.71 -12.17
N TYR A 388 -7.77 -1.72 -13.45
CA TYR A 388 -6.44 -1.26 -13.88
C TYR A 388 -6.22 0.20 -13.51
N GLU A 389 -7.21 1.07 -13.77
CA GLU A 389 -7.16 2.48 -13.39
C GLU A 389 -7.07 2.64 -11.87
N GLY A 390 -7.90 1.91 -11.11
CA GLY A 390 -7.93 1.98 -9.65
C GLY A 390 -6.64 1.56 -8.97
N VAL A 391 -5.85 0.68 -9.59
CA VAL A 391 -4.52 0.27 -9.10
C VAL A 391 -3.36 1.12 -9.66
N GLY A 392 -3.68 2.18 -10.42
CA GLY A 392 -2.69 3.13 -10.96
C GLY A 392 -2.03 2.68 -12.27
N GLY A 393 -2.64 1.75 -12.99
CA GLY A 393 -2.22 1.29 -14.30
C GLY A 393 -3.16 1.75 -15.43
N LYS A 394 -2.82 1.36 -16.65
CA LYS A 394 -3.71 1.47 -17.82
C LYS A 394 -4.03 0.06 -18.31
N MET A 395 -5.21 -0.14 -18.90
CA MET A 395 -5.62 -1.44 -19.39
C MET A 395 -4.56 -2.04 -20.32
N GLN A 396 -4.03 -3.19 -19.93
CA GLN A 396 -3.17 -4.05 -20.73
C GLN A 396 -3.94 -5.37 -20.90
N HIS A 397 -3.74 -6.07 -22.02
CA HIS A 397 -4.44 -7.32 -22.33
C HIS A 397 -5.99 -7.25 -22.37
N PRO A 398 -6.60 -6.41 -23.25
CA PRO A 398 -8.05 -6.29 -23.38
C PRO A 398 -8.75 -7.60 -23.80
N GLU A 399 -8.01 -8.58 -24.33
CA GLU A 399 -8.53 -9.90 -24.69
C GLU A 399 -9.27 -10.59 -23.54
N PHE A 400 -8.84 -10.39 -22.28
CA PHE A 400 -9.51 -10.99 -21.11
C PHE A 400 -10.93 -10.46 -20.89
N MET A 401 -11.29 -9.30 -21.47
CA MET A 401 -12.65 -8.76 -21.41
C MET A 401 -13.62 -9.51 -22.34
N ALA A 402 -13.09 -10.23 -23.34
CA ALA A 402 -13.85 -10.98 -24.32
C ALA A 402 -13.73 -12.50 -24.10
N ASP A 403 -12.51 -12.99 -23.90
CA ASP A 403 -12.20 -14.41 -23.78
C ASP A 403 -11.14 -14.65 -22.70
N ARG A 404 -11.51 -15.43 -21.69
CA ARG A 404 -10.63 -15.82 -20.59
C ARG A 404 -10.73 -17.32 -20.38
N GLN A 405 -9.90 -18.05 -21.12
CA GLN A 405 -9.93 -19.52 -21.18
C GLN A 405 -9.51 -20.20 -19.87
N SER A 406 -8.85 -19.47 -18.97
CA SER A 406 -8.39 -19.94 -17.67
C SER A 406 -9.53 -20.17 -16.66
N THR A 407 -10.77 -19.75 -16.95
CA THR A 407 -11.95 -19.97 -16.09
C THR A 407 -12.94 -20.97 -16.69
N GLY A 408 -13.59 -21.76 -15.82
CA GLY A 408 -14.67 -22.68 -16.20
C GLY A 408 -15.93 -21.97 -16.71
N TYR A 409 -16.06 -20.66 -16.50
CA TYR A 409 -17.24 -19.85 -16.85
C TYR A 409 -17.14 -19.20 -18.23
N ASN A 410 -16.02 -19.39 -18.93
CA ASN A 410 -15.69 -18.65 -20.16
C ASN A 410 -16.79 -18.75 -21.23
N ARG A 411 -17.24 -19.98 -21.48
CA ARG A 411 -18.31 -20.26 -22.44
C ARG A 411 -19.59 -19.54 -22.08
N TRP A 412 -19.95 -19.49 -20.80
CA TRP A 412 -21.20 -18.88 -20.34
C TRP A 412 -21.23 -17.38 -20.61
N VAL A 413 -20.11 -16.69 -20.34
CA VAL A 413 -20.00 -15.26 -20.58
C VAL A 413 -19.93 -14.94 -22.08
N ARG A 414 -19.18 -15.72 -22.86
CA ARG A 414 -19.16 -15.59 -24.33
C ARG A 414 -20.55 -15.78 -24.92
N ASN A 415 -21.27 -16.80 -24.47
CA ASN A 415 -22.67 -17.04 -24.82
C ASN A 415 -23.57 -15.85 -24.49
N TYR A 416 -23.47 -15.29 -23.28
CA TYR A 416 -24.30 -14.16 -22.87
C TYR A 416 -23.96 -12.89 -23.68
N CYS A 417 -22.68 -12.62 -23.95
CA CYS A 417 -22.26 -11.55 -24.86
C CYS A 417 -22.84 -11.77 -26.27
N LYS A 418 -22.83 -13.02 -26.77
CA LYS A 418 -23.40 -13.34 -28.07
C LYS A 418 -24.91 -13.11 -28.12
N VAL A 419 -25.62 -13.37 -27.03
CA VAL A 419 -27.06 -13.05 -26.92
C VAL A 419 -27.29 -11.55 -27.01
N ILE A 420 -26.48 -10.73 -26.33
CA ILE A 420 -26.57 -9.26 -26.41
C ILE A 420 -26.43 -8.82 -27.88
N GLU A 421 -25.41 -9.33 -28.58
CA GLU A 421 -25.19 -9.04 -30.01
C GLU A 421 -26.38 -9.47 -30.89
N LEU A 422 -26.82 -10.72 -30.78
CA LEU A 422 -27.85 -11.29 -31.66
C LEU A 422 -29.22 -10.65 -31.46
N THR A 423 -29.50 -10.16 -30.25
CA THR A 423 -30.78 -9.51 -29.91
C THR A 423 -30.75 -8.00 -30.12
N GLY A 424 -29.58 -7.42 -30.42
CA GLY A 424 -29.41 -5.98 -30.55
C GLY A 424 -29.61 -5.22 -29.24
N ALA A 425 -29.46 -5.88 -28.09
CA ALA A 425 -29.56 -5.23 -26.79
C ALA A 425 -28.40 -4.25 -26.59
N ASP A 426 -28.65 -3.11 -25.96
CA ASP A 426 -27.60 -2.14 -25.64
C ASP A 426 -26.63 -2.72 -24.60
N ALA A 427 -25.35 -2.86 -24.98
CA ALA A 427 -24.37 -3.56 -24.16
C ALA A 427 -24.03 -2.81 -22.86
N GLU A 428 -24.07 -1.48 -22.86
CA GLU A 428 -23.78 -0.65 -21.69
C GLU A 428 -24.95 -0.66 -20.71
N GLU A 429 -26.19 -0.58 -21.20
CA GLU A 429 -27.39 -0.75 -20.38
C GLU A 429 -27.46 -2.15 -19.76
N VAL A 430 -27.13 -3.20 -20.52
CA VAL A 430 -27.06 -4.56 -19.98
C VAL A 430 -26.00 -4.65 -18.89
N LEU A 431 -24.79 -4.12 -19.12
CA LEU A 431 -23.73 -4.11 -18.11
C LEU A 431 -24.18 -3.39 -16.84
N SER A 432 -24.77 -2.20 -16.99
CA SER A 432 -25.25 -1.40 -15.85
C SER A 432 -26.30 -2.17 -15.05
N ALA A 433 -27.29 -2.76 -15.71
CA ALA A 433 -28.37 -3.50 -15.06
C ALA A 433 -27.86 -4.78 -14.37
N VAL A 434 -26.98 -5.56 -15.00
CA VAL A 434 -26.39 -6.76 -14.38
C VAL A 434 -25.52 -6.37 -13.19
N ARG A 435 -24.69 -5.31 -13.31
CA ARG A 435 -23.84 -4.80 -12.23
C ARG A 435 -24.66 -4.35 -11.02
N GLU A 436 -25.71 -3.56 -11.25
CA GLU A 436 -26.58 -3.07 -10.18
C GLU A 436 -27.25 -4.24 -9.43
N HIS A 437 -27.81 -5.20 -10.18
CA HIS A 437 -28.47 -6.37 -9.58
C HIS A 437 -27.47 -7.27 -8.86
N LEU A 438 -26.29 -7.48 -9.44
CA LEU A 438 -25.21 -8.27 -8.83
C LEU A 438 -24.77 -7.68 -7.49
N PHE A 439 -24.66 -6.36 -7.36
CA PHE A 439 -24.18 -5.75 -6.13
C PHE A 439 -25.28 -5.51 -5.09
N SER A 440 -26.54 -5.34 -5.51
CA SER A 440 -27.63 -4.98 -4.59
C SER A 440 -28.54 -6.13 -4.18
N GLN A 441 -28.65 -7.19 -4.98
CA GLN A 441 -29.63 -8.26 -4.77
C GLN A 441 -28.99 -9.58 -4.32
N PRO A 442 -29.78 -10.48 -3.71
CA PRO A 442 -29.28 -11.78 -3.26
C PRO A 442 -28.66 -12.59 -4.41
N TYR A 443 -27.57 -13.31 -4.14
CA TYR A 443 -26.97 -14.22 -5.12
C TYR A 443 -27.91 -15.35 -5.58
N ALA A 444 -28.91 -15.70 -4.78
CA ALA A 444 -29.95 -16.64 -5.16
C ALA A 444 -30.88 -16.15 -6.29
N GLU A 445 -30.81 -14.86 -6.66
CA GLU A 445 -31.72 -14.18 -7.61
C GLU A 445 -31.00 -13.61 -8.84
N GLN A 446 -29.76 -14.05 -9.14
CA GLN A 446 -28.97 -13.49 -10.25
C GLN A 446 -29.51 -13.89 -11.63
N ASP A 447 -30.33 -14.94 -11.72
CA ASP A 447 -31.07 -15.27 -12.94
C ASP A 447 -32.06 -14.14 -13.32
N ALA A 448 -32.72 -13.55 -12.33
CA ALA A 448 -33.64 -12.44 -12.54
C ALA A 448 -32.89 -11.20 -13.05
N GLY A 449 -31.69 -10.92 -12.50
CA GLY A 449 -30.82 -9.83 -12.96
C GLY A 449 -30.43 -9.96 -14.43
N LEU A 450 -29.89 -11.13 -14.81
CA LEU A 450 -29.49 -11.42 -16.19
C LEU A 450 -30.66 -11.33 -17.19
N VAL A 451 -31.85 -11.78 -16.78
CA VAL A 451 -33.07 -11.71 -17.60
C VAL A 451 -33.60 -10.29 -17.72
N ASN A 452 -33.66 -9.55 -16.61
CA ASN A 452 -34.16 -8.19 -16.58
C ASN A 452 -33.27 -7.25 -17.40
N ALA A 453 -31.94 -7.42 -17.32
CA ALA A 453 -30.99 -6.63 -18.07
C ALA A 453 -31.25 -6.69 -19.58
N LEU A 454 -31.41 -7.89 -20.17
CA LEU A 454 -31.75 -8.04 -21.59
C LEU A 454 -33.12 -7.43 -21.92
N MET A 455 -34.12 -7.65 -21.07
CA MET A 455 -35.47 -7.13 -21.30
C MET A 455 -35.55 -5.60 -21.28
N GLN A 456 -34.77 -4.95 -20.43
CA GLN A 456 -34.78 -3.50 -20.25
C GLN A 456 -33.90 -2.80 -21.29
N SER A 457 -32.88 -3.47 -21.82
CA SER A 457 -31.91 -2.91 -22.76
C SER A 457 -32.27 -3.12 -24.23
N GLY A 458 -33.57 -3.29 -24.53
CA GLY A 458 -34.04 -3.33 -25.91
C GLY A 458 -33.82 -4.64 -26.68
N ALA A 459 -33.58 -5.79 -26.02
CA ALA A 459 -33.42 -7.07 -26.71
C ALA A 459 -34.64 -7.46 -27.58
N LEU A 460 -34.40 -7.72 -28.86
CA LEU A 460 -35.40 -8.13 -29.85
C LEU A 460 -35.14 -9.55 -30.38
N LYS A 461 -36.16 -10.11 -31.01
CA LYS A 461 -36.05 -11.31 -31.85
C LYS A 461 -35.44 -10.97 -33.20
N ALA A 462 -35.06 -12.00 -33.95
CA ALA A 462 -34.54 -11.86 -35.31
C ALA A 462 -35.53 -11.19 -36.29
N ASP A 463 -36.84 -11.29 -36.03
CA ASP A 463 -37.88 -10.63 -36.83
C ASP A 463 -38.21 -9.19 -36.37
N GLY A 464 -37.48 -8.67 -35.38
CA GLY A 464 -37.64 -7.32 -34.83
C GLY A 464 -38.73 -7.20 -33.75
N THR A 465 -39.44 -8.28 -33.42
CA THR A 465 -40.45 -8.24 -32.34
C THR A 465 -39.81 -8.38 -30.96
N LYS A 466 -40.52 -7.95 -29.91
CA LYS A 466 -40.02 -8.02 -28.52
C LYS A 466 -39.96 -9.46 -28.01
N LEU A 467 -38.87 -9.79 -27.32
CA LEU A 467 -38.75 -11.06 -26.59
C LEU A 467 -39.69 -11.07 -25.36
N LYS A 468 -40.41 -12.17 -25.16
CA LYS A 468 -41.17 -12.42 -23.93
C LYS A 468 -40.23 -12.82 -22.80
N ARG A 469 -40.58 -12.47 -21.57
CA ARG A 469 -39.81 -12.88 -20.36
C ARG A 469 -39.51 -14.38 -20.31
N SER A 470 -40.46 -15.23 -20.71
CA SER A 470 -40.26 -16.69 -20.75
C SER A 470 -39.23 -17.14 -21.79
N GLU A 471 -39.08 -16.40 -22.90
CA GLU A 471 -38.10 -16.66 -23.95
C GLU A 471 -36.71 -16.25 -23.45
N VAL A 472 -36.58 -15.04 -22.89
CA VAL A 472 -35.32 -14.56 -22.29
C VAL A 472 -34.84 -15.49 -21.18
N LYS A 473 -35.74 -15.98 -20.31
CA LYS A 473 -35.40 -16.99 -19.28
C LYS A 473 -34.78 -18.25 -19.88
N ARG A 474 -35.30 -18.74 -21.02
CA ARG A 474 -34.75 -19.93 -21.69
C ARG A 474 -33.41 -19.63 -22.36
N ILE A 475 -33.26 -18.45 -22.97
CA ILE A 475 -32.00 -18.00 -23.58
C ILE A 475 -30.89 -17.90 -22.51
N VAL A 476 -31.16 -17.24 -21.39
CA VAL A 476 -30.20 -17.08 -20.27
C VAL A 476 -29.83 -18.45 -19.70
N LYS A 477 -30.79 -19.36 -19.50
CA LYS A 477 -30.48 -20.75 -19.13
C LYS A 477 -29.65 -21.46 -20.20
N GLY A 478 -29.95 -21.22 -21.48
CA GLY A 478 -29.20 -21.74 -22.63
C GLY A 478 -27.73 -21.31 -22.62
N CYS A 479 -27.40 -20.13 -22.12
CA CYS A 479 -26.02 -19.66 -21.98
C CYS A 479 -25.17 -20.61 -21.12
N LEU A 480 -25.78 -21.23 -20.10
CA LEU A 480 -25.10 -22.21 -19.24
C LEU A 480 -25.01 -23.59 -19.91
N MET A 481 -26.08 -23.99 -20.61
CA MET A 481 -26.30 -25.38 -21.05
C MET A 481 -25.72 -25.69 -22.44
N PHE A 482 -25.71 -24.72 -23.35
CA PHE A 482 -25.39 -24.94 -24.76
C PHE A 482 -23.95 -24.54 -25.11
N GLY A 483 -23.40 -25.21 -26.13
CA GLY A 483 -22.26 -24.68 -26.88
C GLY A 483 -22.65 -23.44 -27.69
N GLU A 484 -21.68 -22.60 -28.05
CA GLU A 484 -21.90 -21.32 -28.74
C GLU A 484 -22.74 -21.46 -30.01
N ASP A 485 -22.40 -22.39 -30.91
CA ASP A 485 -23.16 -22.62 -32.15
C ASP A 485 -24.61 -23.04 -31.92
N MET A 486 -24.84 -23.87 -30.90
CA MET A 486 -26.19 -24.35 -30.56
C MET A 486 -27.02 -23.24 -29.93
N LEU A 487 -26.41 -22.40 -29.08
CA LEU A 487 -27.09 -21.24 -28.51
C LEU A 487 -27.46 -20.24 -29.60
N GLN A 488 -26.54 -19.93 -30.52
CA GLN A 488 -26.80 -19.01 -31.62
C GLN A 488 -28.00 -19.48 -32.46
N LYS A 489 -27.97 -20.74 -32.93
CA LYS A 489 -29.10 -21.33 -33.68
C LYS A 489 -30.40 -21.29 -32.89
N TYR A 490 -30.34 -21.53 -31.58
CA TYR A 490 -31.51 -21.46 -30.72
C TYR A 490 -32.10 -20.04 -30.68
N VAL A 491 -31.28 -19.01 -30.43
CA VAL A 491 -31.73 -17.61 -30.36
C VAL A 491 -32.32 -17.15 -31.70
N GLU A 492 -31.65 -17.45 -32.81
CA GLU A 492 -32.10 -17.09 -34.16
C GLU A 492 -33.40 -17.80 -34.57
N SER A 493 -33.73 -18.95 -33.97
CA SER A 493 -34.96 -19.69 -34.24
C SER A 493 -36.22 -19.09 -33.59
N ILE A 494 -36.04 -18.18 -32.63
CA ILE A 494 -37.16 -17.57 -31.89
C ILE A 494 -37.79 -16.47 -32.76
N ARG A 495 -39.00 -16.74 -33.25
CA ARG A 495 -39.86 -15.83 -34.03
C ARG A 495 -41.02 -15.34 -33.18
#